data_AF-X0XBV0-F1
#
_entry.id   AF-X0XBV0-F1
#
_cell.length_a   1.000
_cell.length_b   1.000
_cell.length_c   1.000
_cell.angle_alpha   90.00
_cell.angle_beta   90.00
_cell.angle_gamma   90.00
#
_symmetry.space_group_name_H-M   'P 1'
#
loop_
_entity.id
_entity.type
_entity.pdbx_description
1 polymer ?
#
loop_
_entity_poly.entity_id
_entity_poly.type
_entity_poly.pdbx_seq_one_letter_code
_entity_poly.pdbx_strand_id
1 'polypeptide(L)'
;SIDTPFDYNGKKYILIDTAGIRHKTKVKSSADFYGSVRSKEAIERCDIAVILLDGNDGLREDDEKTVDLVLKNFKALIIAVNKWDLVKGLEMSKYEDMLVEKMKMLRNFPIIFISSKTGRNVRDSLGLAGFVYKNFTRVIPAQELAETLKMLNASVEIAAKRLKFKSLTQVQGAMPPGFIFYVNNPRLLSDNLKRYVENFMRKAHDFKGVPIAIKFNK
;
A
#
# COMPACT_ATOMS: atom_id res chain seq x y z
N SER A 1 3.06 -21.81 9.35
CA SER A 1 2.10 -20.72 9.57
C SER A 1 0.81 -21.33 10.10
N ILE A 2 0.23 -20.81 11.18
CA ILE A 2 -1.16 -21.14 11.56
C ILE A 2 -1.97 -19.91 11.21
N ASP A 3 -2.68 -19.99 10.09
CA ASP A 3 -3.62 -18.95 9.70
C ASP A 3 -4.74 -18.88 10.74
N THR A 4 -4.97 -17.72 11.34
CA THR A 4 -5.95 -17.56 12.42
C THR A 4 -7.17 -16.80 11.90
N PRO A 5 -8.31 -17.48 11.65
CA PRO A 5 -9.53 -16.81 11.26
C PRO A 5 -10.12 -16.04 12.44
N PHE A 6 -10.65 -14.85 12.19
CA PHE A 6 -11.41 -14.08 13.17
C PHE A 6 -12.46 -13.19 12.49
N ASP A 7 -13.49 -12.82 13.25
CA ASP A 7 -14.53 -11.90 12.80
C ASP A 7 -14.36 -10.53 13.47
N TYR A 8 -14.48 -9.47 12.68
CA TYR A 8 -14.48 -8.10 13.19
C TYR A 8 -15.50 -7.25 12.41
N ASN A 9 -16.48 -6.68 13.11
CA ASN A 9 -17.59 -5.91 12.54
C ASN A 9 -18.32 -6.64 11.40
N GLY A 10 -18.60 -7.94 11.59
CA GLY A 10 -19.31 -8.77 10.62
C GLY A 10 -18.51 -9.12 9.35
N LYS A 11 -17.20 -8.83 9.34
CA LYS A 11 -16.28 -9.24 8.28
C LYS A 11 -15.32 -10.31 8.78
N LYS A 12 -15.08 -11.31 7.93
CA LYS A 12 -14.13 -12.38 8.17
C LYS A 12 -12.73 -11.93 7.76
N TYR A 13 -11.76 -12.20 8.63
CA TYR A 13 -10.35 -11.94 8.40
C TYR A 13 -9.56 -13.22 8.66
N ILE A 14 -8.40 -13.32 8.02
CA ILE A 14 -7.41 -14.35 8.29
C ILE A 14 -6.12 -13.64 8.64
N LEU A 15 -5.66 -13.83 9.88
CA LEU A 15 -4.35 -13.35 10.30
C LEU A 15 -3.30 -14.37 9.83
N ILE A 16 -2.43 -13.92 8.92
CA ILE A 16 -1.31 -14.69 8.40
C ILE A 16 -0.07 -14.26 9.18
N ASP A 17 0.44 -15.16 10.00
CA ASP A 17 1.49 -14.87 10.97
C ASP A 17 2.87 -15.32 10.45
N THR A 18 3.85 -14.42 10.52
CA THR A 18 5.25 -14.68 10.16
C THR A 18 6.03 -15.36 11.29
N ALA A 19 5.59 -15.20 12.55
CA ALA A 19 6.22 -15.83 13.72
C ALA A 19 5.38 -15.70 15.02
N GLY A 20 4.50 -16.66 15.31
CA GLY A 20 4.29 -17.14 16.67
C GLY A 20 3.15 -16.53 17.50
N ILE A 21 1.90 -16.65 17.08
CA ILE A 21 0.74 -16.50 17.98
C ILE A 21 0.68 -17.62 19.04
N ARG A 22 1.40 -18.73 18.87
CA ARG A 22 1.72 -19.68 19.96
C ARG A 22 3.06 -20.37 19.71
N HIS A 23 4.17 -19.82 20.19
CA HIS A 23 5.22 -20.63 20.80
C HIS A 23 6.17 -19.73 21.58
N LYS A 24 5.96 -19.70 22.90
CA LYS A 24 7.07 -19.48 23.84
C LYS A 24 8.15 -20.52 23.51
N THR A 25 9.38 -20.07 23.31
CA THR A 25 10.62 -20.51 24.02
C THR A 25 11.84 -20.36 23.09
N LYS A 26 12.80 -19.54 23.54
CA LYS A 26 14.23 -19.47 23.17
C LYS A 26 14.65 -20.14 21.83
N VAL A 27 14.97 -19.34 20.81
CA VAL A 27 16.09 -19.67 19.90
C VAL A 27 16.81 -18.37 19.53
N LYS A 28 17.98 -18.15 20.15
CA LYS A 28 18.97 -17.14 19.75
C LYS A 28 19.80 -17.73 18.61
N SER A 29 20.01 -16.96 17.53
CA SER A 29 20.98 -17.13 16.43
C SER A 29 20.53 -17.68 15.06
N SER A 30 19.35 -18.30 14.90
CA SER A 30 18.81 -18.70 13.57
C SER A 30 17.54 -17.94 13.16
N ALA A 31 17.12 -16.97 13.97
CA ALA A 31 15.82 -16.29 13.85
C ALA A 31 15.69 -15.38 12.63
N ASP A 32 16.78 -14.75 12.17
CA ASP A 32 16.71 -13.73 11.12
C ASP A 32 16.50 -14.34 9.72
N PHE A 33 17.18 -15.46 9.42
CA PHE A 33 17.02 -16.16 8.15
C PHE A 33 15.63 -16.80 8.02
N TYR A 34 15.18 -17.54 9.05
CA TYR A 34 13.84 -18.14 9.05
C TYR A 34 12.73 -17.10 9.15
N GLY A 35 12.98 -15.96 9.82
CA GLY A 35 12.09 -14.80 9.83
C GLY A 35 11.92 -14.22 8.43
N SER A 36 13.01 -14.02 7.68
CA SER A 36 12.96 -13.45 6.33
C SER A 36 12.18 -14.32 5.32
N VAL A 37 12.38 -15.64 5.34
CA VAL A 37 11.67 -16.58 4.44
C VAL A 37 10.17 -16.63 4.75
N ARG A 38 9.81 -16.71 6.05
CA ARG A 38 8.40 -16.71 6.48
C ARG A 38 7.70 -15.38 6.21
N SER A 39 8.41 -14.26 6.34
CA SER A 39 7.90 -12.94 5.96
C SER A 39 7.59 -12.87 4.47
N LYS A 40 8.45 -13.43 3.61
CA LYS A 40 8.18 -13.48 2.17
C LYS A 40 6.95 -14.33 1.83
N GLU A 41 6.83 -15.53 2.39
CA GLU A 41 5.65 -16.40 2.19
C GLU A 41 4.36 -15.73 2.68
N ALA A 42 4.41 -15.06 3.84
CA ALA A 42 3.25 -14.34 4.36
C ALA A 42 2.85 -13.17 3.46
N ILE A 43 3.83 -12.42 2.94
CA ILE A 43 3.59 -11.32 1.99
C ILE A 43 2.93 -11.86 0.73
N GLU A 44 3.42 -12.96 0.14
CA GLU A 44 2.84 -13.54 -1.07
C GLU A 44 1.37 -13.97 -0.87
N ARG A 45 1.04 -14.48 0.33
CA ARG A 45 -0.29 -14.99 0.66
C ARG A 45 -1.28 -13.93 1.16
N CYS A 46 -0.82 -12.80 1.66
CA CYS A 46 -1.72 -11.78 2.21
C CYS A 46 -2.34 -10.90 1.13
N ASP A 47 -3.48 -10.28 1.43
CA ASP A 47 -4.03 -9.17 0.64
C ASP A 47 -3.42 -7.83 1.10
N ILE A 48 -3.31 -7.66 2.42
CA ILE A 48 -2.84 -6.45 3.09
C ILE A 48 -1.71 -6.84 4.05
N ALA A 49 -0.55 -6.20 3.90
CA ALA A 49 0.53 -6.25 4.86
C ALA A 49 0.40 -5.09 5.86
N VAL A 50 0.48 -5.40 7.16
CA VAL A 50 0.60 -4.40 8.22
C VAL A 50 2.04 -4.48 8.74
N ILE A 51 2.86 -3.50 8.37
CA ILE A 51 4.25 -3.43 8.84
C ILE A 51 4.27 -2.67 10.16
N LEU A 52 4.74 -3.35 11.20
CA LEU A 52 4.81 -2.81 12.56
C LEU A 52 6.19 -2.17 12.79
N LEU A 53 6.23 -0.86 12.97
CA LEU A 53 7.44 -0.12 13.31
C LEU A 53 7.49 0.14 14.82
N ASP A 54 8.68 0.26 15.39
CA ASP A 54 8.86 0.81 16.73
C ASP A 54 8.86 2.34 16.66
N GLY A 55 8.01 3.01 17.43
CA GLY A 55 7.88 4.47 17.44
C GLY A 55 9.12 5.22 17.93
N ASN A 56 10.04 4.57 18.66
CA ASN A 56 11.30 5.20 19.05
C ASN A 56 12.39 5.04 17.98
N ASP A 57 12.39 3.91 17.26
CA ASP A 57 13.42 3.61 16.26
C ASP A 57 13.07 4.16 14.86
N GLY A 58 11.77 4.28 14.56
CA GLY A 58 11.28 4.63 13.24
C GLY A 58 11.60 3.61 12.17
N LEU A 59 11.67 4.09 10.93
CA LEU A 59 11.96 3.26 9.76
C LEU A 59 13.45 2.92 9.72
N ARG A 60 13.77 1.62 9.76
CA ARG A 60 15.11 1.03 9.60
C ARG A 60 15.28 0.45 8.19
N GLU A 61 16.52 0.14 7.81
CA GLU A 61 16.83 -0.42 6.47
C GLU A 61 16.08 -1.74 6.17
N ASP A 62 15.91 -2.61 7.17
CA ASP A 62 15.18 -3.87 6.97
C ASP A 62 13.66 -3.68 6.86
N ASP A 63 13.13 -2.61 7.47
CA ASP A 63 11.73 -2.21 7.25
C ASP A 63 11.55 -1.70 5.82
N GLU A 64 12.47 -0.89 5.31
CA GLU A 64 12.45 -0.40 3.91
C GLU A 64 12.47 -1.56 2.91
N LYS A 65 13.34 -2.56 3.12
CA LYS A 65 13.37 -3.78 2.29
C LYS A 65 12.05 -4.54 2.35
N THR A 66 11.42 -4.60 3.52
CA THR A 66 10.13 -5.28 3.71
C THR A 66 9.01 -4.52 2.99
N VAL A 67 8.97 -3.18 3.11
CA VAL A 67 8.03 -2.33 2.35
C VAL A 67 8.22 -2.56 0.84
N ASP A 68 9.45 -2.50 0.35
CA ASP A 68 9.75 -2.75 -1.06
C ASP A 68 9.26 -4.12 -1.53
N LEU A 69 9.45 -5.17 -0.71
CA LEU A 69 8.99 -6.52 -1.02
C LEU A 69 7.46 -6.60 -1.08
N VAL A 70 6.74 -5.98 -0.14
CA VAL A 70 5.28 -5.88 -0.15
C VAL A 70 4.78 -5.24 -1.45
N LEU A 71 5.39 -4.13 -1.84
CA LEU A 71 4.95 -3.35 -3.00
C LEU A 71 5.33 -4.03 -4.32
N LYS A 72 6.48 -4.71 -4.39
CA LYS A 72 6.85 -5.57 -5.53
C LYS A 72 5.90 -6.75 -5.73
N ASN A 73 5.33 -7.27 -4.64
CA ASN A 73 4.28 -8.29 -4.68
C ASN A 73 2.88 -7.72 -4.87
N PHE A 74 2.79 -6.41 -5.15
CA PHE A 74 1.54 -5.70 -5.39
C PHE A 74 0.52 -5.82 -4.25
N LYS A 75 1.00 -5.99 -3.00
CA LYS A 75 0.13 -6.08 -1.84
C LYS A 75 -0.23 -4.69 -1.32
N ALA A 76 -1.42 -4.58 -0.76
CA ALA A 76 -1.80 -3.40 -0.01
C ALA A 76 -0.94 -3.28 1.26
N LEU A 77 -0.74 -2.05 1.73
CA LEU A 77 0.19 -1.77 2.82
C LEU A 77 -0.42 -0.78 3.82
N ILE A 78 -0.22 -1.09 5.10
CA ILE A 78 -0.47 -0.21 6.23
C ILE A 78 0.82 -0.16 7.06
N ILE A 79 1.26 1.03 7.44
CA ILE A 79 2.34 1.21 8.41
C ILE A 79 1.72 1.42 9.79
N ALA A 80 2.04 0.56 10.75
CA ALA A 80 1.60 0.69 12.13
C ALA A 80 2.80 1.07 13.01
N VAL A 81 2.85 2.32 13.48
CA VAL A 81 3.88 2.79 14.39
C VAL A 81 3.47 2.43 15.82
N ASN A 82 4.09 1.41 16.39
CA ASN A 82 3.79 0.88 17.72
C ASN A 82 4.55 1.61 18.82
N LYS A 83 4.17 1.36 20.08
CA LYS A 83 4.75 1.96 21.28
C LYS A 83 4.66 3.49 21.29
N TRP A 84 3.64 4.03 20.62
CA TRP A 84 3.45 5.47 20.53
C TRP A 84 3.21 6.14 21.90
N ASP A 85 2.81 5.36 22.92
CA ASP A 85 2.74 5.80 24.31
C ASP A 85 4.11 6.18 24.92
N LEU A 86 5.21 5.70 24.34
CA LEU A 86 6.56 5.99 24.81
C LEU A 86 7.20 7.18 24.08
N VAL A 87 6.67 7.56 22.92
CA VAL A 87 7.18 8.68 22.13
C VAL A 87 6.77 10.00 22.79
N LYS A 88 7.75 10.84 23.15
CA LYS A 88 7.53 12.12 23.84
C LYS A 88 8.03 13.28 22.98
N GLY A 89 7.30 14.40 23.03
CA GLY A 89 7.73 15.66 22.40
C GLY A 89 7.66 15.69 20.87
N LEU A 90 7.05 14.68 20.24
CA LEU A 90 6.91 14.59 18.79
C LEU A 90 5.44 14.41 18.39
N GLU A 91 4.99 15.23 17.44
CA GLU A 91 3.65 15.16 16.89
C GLU A 91 3.56 14.06 15.83
N MET A 92 2.39 13.42 15.72
CA MET A 92 2.14 12.36 14.75
C MET A 92 2.38 12.83 13.30
N SER A 93 1.96 14.04 12.96
CA SER A 93 2.16 14.63 11.63
C SER A 93 3.63 14.77 11.28
N LYS A 94 4.45 15.30 12.20
CA LYS A 94 5.90 15.43 12.02
C LYS A 94 6.57 14.07 11.86
N TYR A 95 6.12 13.06 12.61
CA TYR A 95 6.65 11.71 12.46
C TYR A 95 6.28 11.09 11.11
N GLU A 96 5.04 11.28 10.66
CA GLU A 96 4.61 10.88 9.33
C GLU A 96 5.45 11.56 8.24
N ASP A 97 5.70 12.86 8.36
CA ASP A 97 6.56 13.60 7.44
C ASP A 97 7.98 13.01 7.42
N MET A 98 8.56 12.69 8.58
CA MET A 98 9.89 12.04 8.67
C MET A 98 9.91 10.67 7.98
N LEU A 99 8.85 9.86 8.11
CA LEU A 99 8.75 8.57 7.42
C LEU A 99 8.65 8.76 5.90
N VAL A 100 7.84 9.73 5.45
CA VAL A 100 7.66 10.05 4.04
C VAL A 100 8.93 10.65 3.43
N GLU A 101 9.70 11.43 4.19
CA GLU A 101 11.00 11.96 3.75
C GLU A 101 12.00 10.84 3.51
N LYS A 102 12.09 9.86 4.43
CA LYS A 102 12.91 8.66 4.25
C LYS A 102 12.46 7.83 3.05
N MET A 103 11.14 7.62 2.91
CA MET A 103 10.59 6.77 1.87
C MET A 103 9.35 7.41 1.22
N LYS A 104 9.58 8.20 0.17
CA LYS A 104 8.56 9.05 -0.49
C LYS A 104 7.26 8.34 -0.88
N MET A 105 7.34 7.06 -1.22
CA MET A 105 6.16 6.28 -1.60
C MET A 105 5.19 6.01 -0.45
N LEU A 106 5.65 6.07 0.81
CA LEU A 106 4.80 5.93 1.99
C LEU A 106 3.68 6.97 2.05
N ARG A 107 3.83 8.11 1.36
CA ARG A 107 2.76 9.11 1.21
C ARG A 107 1.44 8.51 0.71
N ASN A 108 1.49 7.46 -0.09
CA ASN A 108 0.31 6.80 -0.66
C ASN A 108 -0.31 5.75 0.26
N PHE A 109 0.32 5.43 1.40
CA PHE A 109 -0.10 4.38 2.31
C PHE A 109 -0.48 4.99 3.67
N PRO A 110 -1.49 4.44 4.37
CA PRO A 110 -1.90 4.97 5.65
C PRO A 110 -0.88 4.59 6.73
N ILE A 111 -0.56 5.56 7.57
CA ILE A 111 0.27 5.39 8.77
C ILE A 111 -0.66 5.52 9.98
N ILE A 112 -0.68 4.50 10.84
CA ILE A 112 -1.47 4.48 12.06
C ILE A 112 -0.55 4.37 13.26
N PHE A 113 -0.76 5.22 14.25
CA PHE A 113 -0.01 5.23 15.49
C PHE A 113 -0.76 4.44 16.56
N ILE A 114 -0.15 3.38 17.06
CA ILE A 114 -0.77 2.44 17.99
C ILE A 114 0.07 2.24 19.25
N SER A 115 -0.57 1.68 20.28
CA SER A 115 0.13 1.08 21.41
C SER A 115 -0.51 -0.26 21.73
N SER A 116 0.18 -1.35 21.40
CA SER A 116 -0.27 -2.70 21.77
C SER A 116 -0.35 -2.89 23.29
N LYS A 117 0.43 -2.12 24.07
CA LYS A 117 0.46 -2.18 25.53
C LYS A 117 -0.80 -1.57 26.15
N THR A 118 -1.23 -0.41 25.66
CA THR A 118 -2.40 0.30 26.21
C THR A 118 -3.68 -0.04 25.45
N GLY A 119 -3.58 -0.66 24.28
CA GLY A 119 -4.70 -0.94 23.37
C GLY A 119 -5.05 0.23 22.45
N ARG A 120 -4.35 1.38 22.55
CA ARG A 120 -4.60 2.55 21.71
C ARG A 120 -4.53 2.19 20.22
N ASN A 121 -5.59 2.52 19.49
CA ASN A 121 -5.71 2.40 18.03
C ASN A 121 -5.51 0.98 17.45
N VAL A 122 -5.46 -0.06 18.27
CA VAL A 122 -5.30 -1.45 17.80
C VAL A 122 -6.55 -1.95 17.08
N ARG A 123 -7.74 -1.54 17.54
CA ARG A 123 -8.99 -1.87 16.82
C ARG A 123 -9.13 -1.02 15.56
N ASP A 124 -8.69 0.23 15.61
CA ASP A 124 -8.72 1.13 14.46
C ASP A 124 -7.86 0.63 13.30
N SER A 125 -6.75 -0.08 13.57
CA SER A 125 -5.96 -0.70 12.50
C SER A 125 -6.73 -1.79 11.73
N LEU A 126 -7.67 -2.49 12.39
CA LEU A 126 -8.55 -3.45 11.71
C LEU A 126 -9.60 -2.74 10.85
N GLY A 127 -10.17 -1.64 11.35
CA GLY A 127 -11.05 -0.76 10.57
C GLY A 127 -10.35 -0.21 9.32
N LEU A 128 -9.10 0.24 9.49
CA LEU A 128 -8.25 0.72 8.42
C LEU A 128 -7.93 -0.37 7.39
N ALA A 129 -7.64 -1.60 7.83
CA ALA A 129 -7.49 -2.74 6.92
C ALA A 129 -8.76 -2.97 6.08
N GLY A 130 -9.94 -2.86 6.70
CA GLY A 130 -11.21 -2.93 5.99
C GLY A 130 -11.43 -1.81 4.97
N PHE A 131 -10.92 -0.60 5.23
CA PHE A 131 -10.93 0.52 4.27
C PHE A 131 -9.96 0.26 3.11
N VAL A 132 -8.71 -0.11 3.41
CA VAL A 132 -7.69 -0.42 2.40
C VAL A 132 -8.13 -1.57 1.50
N TYR A 133 -8.77 -2.61 2.05
CA TYR A 133 -9.31 -3.71 1.27
C TYR A 133 -10.37 -3.25 0.25
N LYS A 134 -11.25 -2.32 0.63
CA LYS A 134 -12.23 -1.73 -0.29
C LYS A 134 -11.54 -1.01 -1.45
N ASN A 135 -10.48 -0.25 -1.18
CA ASN A 135 -9.69 0.38 -2.23
C ASN A 135 -8.97 -0.65 -3.11
N PHE A 136 -8.52 -1.76 -2.52
CA PHE A 136 -7.78 -2.82 -3.22
C PHE A 136 -8.66 -3.62 -4.18
N THR A 137 -9.96 -3.68 -3.90
CA THR A 137 -10.99 -4.39 -4.67
C THR A 137 -11.91 -3.45 -5.45
N ARG A 138 -11.62 -2.13 -5.45
CA ARG A 138 -12.50 -1.11 -6.02
C ARG A 138 -12.66 -1.31 -7.52
N VAL A 139 -13.89 -1.26 -8.00
CA VAL A 139 -14.23 -1.16 -9.43
C VAL A 139 -14.74 0.24 -9.72
N ILE A 140 -14.14 0.91 -10.70
CA ILE A 140 -14.49 2.27 -11.12
C ILE A 140 -15.46 2.18 -12.31
N PRO A 141 -16.61 2.85 -12.25
CA PRO A 141 -17.54 2.91 -13.38
C PRO A 141 -16.90 3.44 -14.66
N ALA A 142 -17.31 2.90 -15.82
CA ALA A 142 -16.76 3.27 -17.11
C ALA A 142 -16.92 4.78 -17.42
N GLN A 143 -18.02 5.39 -16.97
CA GLN A 143 -18.25 6.82 -17.12
C GLN A 143 -17.22 7.65 -16.33
N GLU A 144 -16.96 7.29 -15.07
CA GLU A 144 -15.97 7.96 -14.22
C GLU A 144 -14.56 7.84 -14.84
N LEU A 145 -14.20 6.66 -15.38
CA LEU A 145 -12.95 6.48 -16.12
C LEU A 145 -12.87 7.34 -17.38
N ALA A 146 -13.97 7.49 -18.12
CA ALA A 146 -14.02 8.32 -19.32
C ALA A 146 -13.83 9.82 -18.99
N GLU A 147 -14.41 10.28 -17.87
CA GLU A 147 -14.23 11.64 -17.36
C GLU A 147 -12.78 11.87 -16.92
N THR A 148 -12.19 10.94 -16.15
CA THR A 148 -10.76 10.96 -15.78
C THR A 148 -9.86 11.02 -17.01
N LEU A 149 -10.14 10.22 -18.05
CA LEU A 149 -9.38 10.21 -19.29
C LEU A 149 -9.45 11.54 -20.04
N LYS A 150 -10.64 12.16 -20.08
CA LYS A 150 -10.86 13.47 -20.69
C LYS A 150 -10.04 14.54 -19.97
N MET A 151 -10.07 14.55 -18.65
CA MET A 151 -9.27 15.49 -17.85
C MET A 151 -7.77 15.26 -18.03
N LEU A 152 -7.32 14.00 -18.06
CA LEU A 152 -5.91 13.66 -18.28
C LEU A 152 -5.41 14.19 -19.63
N ASN A 153 -6.16 13.96 -20.72
CA ASN A 153 -5.83 14.46 -22.05
C ASN A 153 -5.80 16.00 -22.13
N ALA A 154 -6.59 16.69 -21.30
CA ALA A 154 -6.64 18.15 -21.25
C ALA A 154 -5.48 18.77 -20.43
N SER A 155 -4.72 17.97 -19.69
CA SER A 155 -3.61 18.47 -18.88
C SER A 155 -2.46 19.01 -19.75
N VAL A 156 -1.79 20.05 -19.24
CA VAL A 156 -0.68 20.72 -19.94
C VAL A 156 0.46 19.74 -20.24
N GLU A 157 0.83 18.89 -19.27
CA GLU A 157 1.87 17.88 -19.43
C GLU A 157 1.61 16.92 -20.59
N ILE A 158 0.36 16.46 -20.77
CA ILE A 158 0.00 15.53 -21.84
C ILE A 158 -0.12 16.25 -23.17
N ALA A 159 -0.80 17.40 -23.20
CA ALA A 159 -1.02 18.19 -24.40
C ALA A 159 0.31 18.66 -25.04
N ALA A 160 1.27 19.11 -24.22
CA ALA A 160 2.58 19.57 -24.69
C ALA A 160 3.38 18.47 -25.42
N LYS A 161 3.14 17.20 -25.10
CA LYS A 161 3.80 16.05 -25.73
C LYS A 161 3.09 15.55 -26.99
N ARG A 162 1.96 16.14 -27.37
CA ARG A 162 1.07 15.64 -28.45
C ARG A 162 0.70 14.15 -28.26
N LEU A 163 0.68 13.70 -27.01
CA LEU A 163 0.26 12.36 -26.62
C LEU A 163 -1.27 12.37 -26.47
N LYS A 164 -1.94 11.35 -26.99
CA LYS A 164 -3.38 11.18 -26.84
C LYS A 164 -3.69 9.81 -26.28
N PHE A 165 -4.34 9.79 -25.13
CA PHE A 165 -4.95 8.60 -24.56
C PHE A 165 -6.32 8.38 -25.23
N LYS A 166 -6.43 7.31 -26.03
CA LYS A 166 -7.64 6.95 -26.79
C LYS A 166 -8.71 6.34 -25.91
N SER A 167 -8.31 5.48 -24.97
CA SER A 167 -9.20 4.82 -24.03
C SER A 167 -8.47 4.45 -22.74
N LEU A 168 -9.25 4.26 -21.68
CA LEU A 168 -8.83 3.80 -20.36
C LEU A 168 -9.81 2.74 -19.91
N THR A 169 -9.31 1.55 -19.55
CA THR A 169 -10.11 0.48 -18.98
C THR A 169 -9.50 -0.03 -17.69
N GLN A 170 -10.36 -0.49 -16.76
CA GLN A 170 -9.92 -1.25 -15.60
C GLN A 170 -9.97 -2.74 -15.90
N VAL A 171 -8.94 -3.48 -15.47
CA VAL A 171 -8.90 -4.94 -15.55
C VAL A 171 -9.85 -5.51 -14.49
N GLN A 172 -10.87 -6.24 -14.92
CA GLN A 172 -11.86 -6.84 -14.01
C GLN A 172 -11.20 -7.88 -13.09
N GLY A 173 -11.54 -7.84 -11.80
CA GLY A 173 -11.03 -8.77 -10.79
C GLY A 173 -9.55 -8.61 -10.45
N ALA A 174 -8.86 -7.59 -10.97
CA ALA A 174 -7.46 -7.35 -10.64
C ALA A 174 -7.31 -6.80 -9.20
N MET A 175 -6.42 -7.43 -8.43
CA MET A 175 -6.00 -7.00 -7.10
C MET A 175 -4.47 -6.96 -7.10
N PRO A 176 -3.85 -5.77 -7.19
CA PRO A 176 -4.41 -4.42 -7.08
C PRO A 176 -5.25 -3.98 -8.27
N PRO A 177 -5.98 -2.85 -8.14
CA PRO A 177 -6.63 -2.19 -9.26
C PRO A 177 -5.65 -1.99 -10.43
N GLY A 178 -5.94 -2.67 -11.54
CA GLY A 178 -5.15 -2.64 -12.77
C GLY A 178 -5.83 -1.81 -13.85
N PHE A 179 -5.07 -0.97 -14.54
CA PHE A 179 -5.56 -0.08 -15.60
C PHE A 179 -4.78 -0.25 -16.89
N ILE A 180 -5.48 -0.24 -18.01
CA ILE A 180 -4.90 -0.25 -19.36
C ILE A 180 -5.26 1.05 -20.05
N PHE A 181 -4.23 1.82 -20.39
CA PHE A 181 -4.35 3.01 -21.22
C PHE A 181 -3.94 2.68 -22.65
N TYR A 182 -4.81 2.97 -23.61
CA TYR A 182 -4.46 2.90 -25.04
C TYR A 182 -4.04 4.28 -25.52
N VAL A 183 -2.86 4.40 -26.12
CA VAL A 183 -2.27 5.68 -26.52
C VAL A 183 -1.92 5.70 -28.01
N ASN A 184 -1.97 6.86 -28.64
CA ASN A 184 -1.55 7.01 -30.04
C ASN A 184 -0.09 6.59 -30.30
N ASN A 185 0.82 6.90 -29.36
CA ASN A 185 2.24 6.56 -29.49
C ASN A 185 2.87 6.25 -28.12
N PRO A 186 3.02 4.96 -27.75
CA PRO A 186 3.64 4.57 -26.49
C PRO A 186 5.09 5.04 -26.29
N ARG A 187 5.82 5.35 -27.38
CA ARG A 187 7.22 5.82 -27.29
C ARG A 187 7.34 7.20 -26.64
N LEU A 188 6.26 7.96 -26.56
CA LEU A 188 6.24 9.29 -25.91
C LEU A 188 6.10 9.20 -24.37
N LEU A 189 5.80 8.01 -23.83
CA LEU A 189 5.64 7.77 -22.40
C LEU A 189 7.00 7.55 -21.71
N SER A 190 7.69 8.64 -21.42
CA SER A 190 8.83 8.62 -20.48
C SER A 190 8.38 8.18 -19.08
N ASP A 191 9.30 7.69 -18.25
CA ASP A 191 8.97 7.25 -16.89
C ASP A 191 8.41 8.37 -16.01
N ASN A 192 8.86 9.62 -16.22
CA ASN A 192 8.27 10.78 -15.56
C ASN A 192 6.80 10.98 -15.95
N LEU A 193 6.45 10.75 -17.22
CA LEU A 193 5.07 10.85 -17.69
C LEU A 193 4.21 9.70 -17.16
N LYS A 194 4.76 8.49 -17.06
CA LYS A 194 4.06 7.37 -16.42
C LYS A 194 3.76 7.66 -14.95
N ARG A 195 4.73 8.19 -14.20
CA ARG A 195 4.53 8.63 -12.80
C ARG A 195 3.51 9.76 -12.70
N TYR A 196 3.51 10.70 -13.65
CA TYR A 196 2.49 11.74 -13.73
C TYR A 196 1.10 11.14 -13.90
N VAL A 197 0.91 10.20 -14.82
CA VAL A 197 -0.37 9.50 -15.03
C VAL A 197 -0.78 8.72 -13.78
N GLU A 198 0.15 8.02 -13.13
CA GLU A 198 -0.13 7.33 -11.87
C GLU A 198 -0.62 8.31 -10.78
N ASN A 199 0.08 9.42 -10.58
CA ASN A 199 -0.30 10.44 -9.61
C ASN A 199 -1.62 11.12 -9.98
N PHE A 200 -1.91 11.29 -11.27
CA PHE A 200 -3.19 11.80 -11.75
C PHE A 200 -4.32 10.84 -11.36
N MET A 201 -4.15 9.53 -11.58
CA MET A 201 -5.11 8.50 -11.17
C MET A 201 -5.33 8.50 -9.65
N ARG A 202 -4.26 8.63 -8.85
CA ARG A 202 -4.35 8.71 -7.37
C ARG A 202 -5.02 9.99 -6.86
N LYS A 203 -5.01 11.07 -7.65
CA LYS A 203 -5.74 12.30 -7.33
C LYS A 203 -7.21 12.21 -7.74
N ALA A 204 -7.49 11.55 -8.86
CA ALA A 204 -8.85 11.39 -9.40
C ALA A 204 -9.66 10.36 -8.59
N HIS A 205 -9.00 9.32 -8.08
CA HIS A 205 -9.65 8.25 -7.34
C HIS A 205 -8.88 7.91 -6.06
N ASP A 206 -9.61 7.57 -5.00
CA ASP A 206 -9.01 7.15 -3.74
C ASP A 206 -8.41 5.73 -3.86
N PHE A 207 -7.08 5.71 -3.91
CA PHE A 207 -6.24 4.51 -3.86
C PHE A 207 -5.30 4.54 -2.65
N LYS A 208 -5.69 5.21 -1.56
CA LYS A 208 -4.88 5.21 -0.33
C LYS A 208 -4.73 3.78 0.18
N GLY A 209 -3.50 3.39 0.48
CA GLY A 209 -3.15 2.06 1.00
C GLY A 209 -2.89 0.99 -0.05
N VAL A 210 -3.07 1.30 -1.35
CA VAL A 210 -2.95 0.30 -2.41
C VAL A 210 -1.97 0.72 -3.51
N PRO A 211 -1.13 -0.21 -4.01
CA PRO A 211 -0.47 -0.01 -5.29
C PRO A 211 -1.52 0.01 -6.41
N ILE A 212 -1.21 0.67 -7.53
CA ILE A 212 -2.03 0.58 -8.76
C ILE A 212 -1.14 0.07 -9.88
N ALA A 213 -1.64 -0.86 -10.67
CA ALA A 213 -0.92 -1.39 -11.82
C ALA A 213 -1.37 -0.66 -13.08
N ILE A 214 -0.45 -0.03 -13.82
CA ILE A 214 -0.78 0.70 -15.05
C ILE A 214 0.01 0.13 -16.22
N LYS A 215 -0.72 -0.28 -17.26
CA LYS A 215 -0.16 -0.72 -18.55
C LYS A 215 -0.53 0.26 -19.65
N PHE A 216 0.40 0.50 -20.57
CA PHE A 216 0.19 1.35 -21.73
C PHE A 216 0.31 0.52 -23.01
N ASN A 217 -0.73 0.56 -23.84
CA ASN A 217 -0.82 -0.11 -25.13
C ASN A 217 -1.00 0.93 -26.27
N LYS A 218 -0.84 0.51 -27.52
CA LYS A 218 -1.03 1.36 -28.71
C LYS A 218 -2.50 1.38 -29.19
#